data_AF-A0A9X0ZUH2-F1
#
_entry.id   AF-A0A9X0ZUH2-F1
#
_cell.length_a   1.000
_cell.length_b   1.000
_cell.length_c   1.000
_cell.angle_alpha   90.00
_cell.angle_beta   90.00
_cell.angle_gamma   90.00
#
_symmetry.space_group_name_H-M   'P 1'
#
loop_
_entity.id
_entity.type
_entity.pdbx_description
1 polymer ?
#
loop_
_entity_poly.entity_id
_entity_poly.type
_entity_poly.pdbx_seq_one_letter_code
_entity_poly.pdbx_strand_id
1 'polypeptide(L)'
;MSVKPLLLCLLLSAPAAFAGGLSCRESPKPTGNPEIDPIVTRYECLHSGSLKQAYAAFMKQGYDGKAPYPKTIPAVLPKKSLTLRGENTEDCGNTVNEQPETLEWSFKLRYQNANRVDMKYREVDCGSGVSSDTEFVKSGKRVLIVHKYYHS
;
A
#
# COMPACT_ATOMS: atom_id res chain seq x y z
N MET A 1 -23.76 53.38 18.47
CA MET A 1 -22.31 53.24 18.26
C MET A 1 -21.79 52.29 19.34
N SER A 2 -21.37 51.07 19.00
CA SER A 2 -19.95 50.69 18.73
C SER A 2 -19.11 50.81 20.03
N VAL A 3 -18.39 49.82 20.58
CA VAL A 3 -17.69 48.63 20.04
C VAL A 3 -17.48 47.63 21.20
N LYS A 4 -17.64 46.33 20.96
CA LYS A 4 -17.03 45.24 21.77
C LYS A 4 -15.61 44.99 21.26
N PRO A 5 -14.59 44.84 22.11
CA PRO A 5 -13.41 44.07 21.75
C PRO A 5 -13.48 42.70 22.43
N LEU A 6 -13.73 41.66 21.63
CA LEU A 6 -13.39 40.29 22.01
C LEU A 6 -11.87 40.19 22.15
N LEU A 7 -11.40 39.83 23.34
CA LEU A 7 -10.03 39.34 23.54
C LEU A 7 -9.90 37.98 22.83
N LEU A 8 -9.52 38.03 21.55
CA LEU A 8 -9.05 36.89 20.76
C LEU A 8 -7.52 36.90 20.75
N CYS A 9 -6.91 36.45 21.86
CA CYS A 9 -5.49 36.14 21.91
C CYS A 9 -5.27 34.85 22.71
N LEU A 10 -5.56 33.72 22.05
CA LEU A 10 -4.93 32.43 22.34
C LEU A 10 -4.25 31.95 21.06
N LEU A 11 -3.13 32.60 20.77
CA LEU A 11 -2.07 32.01 19.95
C LEU A 11 -1.48 30.84 20.72
N LEU A 12 -1.91 29.62 20.39
CA LEU A 12 -0.95 28.52 20.35
C LEU A 12 -1.06 27.94 18.96
N SER A 13 0.03 28.15 18.22
CA SER A 13 0.45 27.33 17.09
C SER A 13 -0.15 25.94 17.17
N ALA A 14 -1.26 25.73 16.46
CA ALA A 14 -1.55 24.40 15.98
C ALA A 14 -0.27 24.02 15.24
N PRO A 15 0.44 22.95 15.61
CA PRO A 15 1.27 22.30 14.61
C PRO A 15 0.32 22.15 13.45
N ALA A 16 0.64 22.74 12.29
CA ALA A 16 -0.06 22.41 11.07
C ALA A 16 -0.20 20.90 11.12
N ALA A 17 -1.44 20.43 11.22
CA ALA A 17 -1.72 19.03 11.17
C ALA A 17 -1.25 18.66 9.77
N PHE A 18 0.01 18.23 9.66
CA PHE A 18 0.42 17.31 8.64
C PHE A 18 -0.45 16.10 8.95
N ALA A 19 -1.67 16.11 8.39
CA ALA A 19 -2.38 14.90 8.08
C ALA A 19 -1.30 14.02 7.47
N GLY A 20 -0.86 13.01 8.23
CA GLY A 20 0.18 12.05 7.85
C GLY A 20 -0.34 11.17 6.73
N GLY A 21 -0.68 11.81 5.62
CA GLY A 21 -1.20 11.23 4.41
C GLY A 21 -0.03 10.68 3.62
N LEU A 22 -0.29 9.55 2.99
CA LEU A 22 0.60 8.98 2.01
C LEU A 22 0.40 9.78 0.70
N SER A 23 1.43 10.45 0.21
CA SER A 23 1.36 11.12 -1.09
C SER A 23 1.94 10.21 -2.15
N CYS A 24 1.10 9.62 -2.99
CA CYS A 24 1.49 8.72 -4.07
C CYS A 24 1.38 9.41 -5.43
N ARG A 25 2.29 9.09 -6.33
CA ARG A 25 2.21 9.43 -7.75
C ARG A 25 2.54 8.19 -8.57
N GLU A 26 1.80 7.99 -9.66
CA GLU A 26 2.20 7.04 -10.69
C GLU A 26 3.52 7.55 -11.30
N SER A 27 4.51 6.67 -11.37
CA SER A 27 5.77 6.93 -12.05
C SER A 27 5.58 6.70 -13.55
N PRO A 28 6.35 7.34 -14.45
CA PRO A 28 6.12 7.21 -15.89
C PRO A 28 6.02 5.75 -16.31
N LYS A 29 5.00 5.44 -17.13
CA LYS A 29 4.76 4.10 -17.65
C LYS A 29 6.03 3.58 -18.34
N PRO A 30 6.40 2.31 -18.15
CA PRO A 30 7.54 1.73 -18.84
C PRO A 30 7.37 1.91 -20.35
N THR A 31 8.44 2.33 -21.02
CA THR A 31 8.49 2.58 -22.48
C THR A 31 8.55 1.28 -23.31
N GLY A 32 8.08 0.16 -22.74
CA GLY A 32 8.10 -1.18 -23.35
C GLY A 32 6.87 -1.45 -24.22
N ASN A 33 6.86 -2.55 -24.96
CA ASN A 33 5.71 -2.94 -25.76
C ASN A 33 4.66 -3.56 -24.82
N PRO A 34 3.48 -2.95 -24.60
CA PRO A 34 2.47 -3.47 -23.68
C PRO A 34 1.86 -4.81 -24.12
N GLU A 35 2.07 -5.26 -25.36
CA GLU A 35 1.67 -6.59 -25.84
C GLU A 35 2.65 -7.71 -25.47
N ILE A 36 3.88 -7.37 -25.07
CA ILE A 36 4.99 -8.32 -24.82
C ILE A 36 5.50 -8.21 -23.38
N ASP A 37 5.50 -6.99 -22.82
CA ASP A 37 5.96 -6.72 -21.47
C ASP A 37 4.77 -6.76 -20.49
N PRO A 38 4.90 -7.42 -19.32
CA PRO A 38 3.84 -7.41 -18.31
C PRO A 38 3.50 -5.97 -17.94
N ILE A 39 2.19 -5.68 -17.85
CA ILE A 39 1.73 -4.33 -17.48
C ILE A 39 2.12 -4.09 -16.02
N VAL A 40 3.20 -3.33 -15.84
CA VAL A 40 3.68 -2.91 -14.52
C VAL A 40 3.28 -1.47 -14.27
N THR A 41 2.37 -1.27 -13.31
CA THR A 41 2.08 0.08 -12.81
C THR A 41 2.97 0.35 -11.61
N ARG A 42 3.81 1.39 -11.71
CA ARG A 42 4.73 1.78 -10.63
C ARG A 42 4.23 3.03 -9.94
N TYR A 43 4.15 2.98 -8.62
CA TYR A 43 3.82 4.12 -7.76
C TYR A 43 4.98 4.46 -6.85
N GLU A 44 5.27 5.75 -6.72
CA GLU A 44 6.16 6.29 -5.70
C GLU A 44 5.33 7.04 -4.68
N CYS A 45 5.39 6.62 -3.42
CA CYS A 45 4.75 7.28 -2.32
C CYS A 45 5.75 7.82 -1.30
N LEU A 46 5.42 8.96 -0.68
CA LEU A 46 6.23 9.58 0.36
C LEU A 46 5.43 9.68 1.66
N HIS A 47 6.10 9.36 2.77
CA HIS A 47 5.56 9.50 4.12
C HIS A 47 6.60 10.10 5.07
N SER A 48 6.20 11.03 5.93
CA SER A 48 7.05 11.60 6.98
C SER A 48 6.94 10.77 8.27
N GLY A 49 8.06 10.25 8.79
CA GLY A 49 8.10 9.52 10.05
C GLY A 49 8.92 8.23 10.04
N SER A 50 8.45 7.24 10.81
CA SER A 50 9.06 5.92 10.95
C SER A 50 8.54 4.93 9.90
N LEU A 51 9.28 3.82 9.69
CA LEU A 51 8.82 2.72 8.84
C LEU A 51 7.47 2.14 9.32
N LYS A 52 7.26 2.07 10.63
CA LYS A 52 5.99 1.57 11.22
C LYS A 52 4.81 2.45 10.81
N GLN A 53 4.99 3.77 10.87
CA GLN A 53 3.95 4.73 10.47
C GLN A 53 3.71 4.69 8.96
N ALA A 54 4.78 4.66 8.15
CA ALA A 54 4.66 4.60 6.70
C ALA A 54 3.96 3.30 6.23
N TYR A 55 4.31 2.16 6.82
CA TYR A 55 3.64 0.89 6.57
C TYR A 55 2.16 0.95 6.93
N ALA A 56 1.82 1.44 8.13
CA ALA A 56 0.42 1.55 8.54
C ALA A 56 -0.38 2.51 7.66
N ALA A 57 0.22 3.62 7.23
CA ALA A 57 -0.40 4.54 6.27
C ALA A 57 -0.63 3.86 4.92
N PHE A 58 0.36 3.10 4.42
CA PHE A 58 0.24 2.33 3.17
C PHE A 58 -0.83 1.25 3.24
N MET A 59 -0.88 0.45 4.31
CA MET A 59 -1.92 -0.57 4.48
C MET A 59 -3.33 0.03 4.64
N LYS A 60 -3.44 1.25 5.15
CA LYS A 60 -4.72 1.94 5.34
C LYS A 60 -5.22 2.66 4.08
N GLN A 61 -4.34 3.39 3.41
CA GLN A 61 -4.70 4.26 2.28
C GLN A 61 -4.51 3.57 0.93
N GLY A 62 -3.68 2.52 0.88
CA GLY A 62 -3.28 1.88 -0.35
C GLY A 62 -2.40 2.76 -1.23
N TYR A 63 -2.17 2.31 -2.46
CA TYR A 63 -1.66 3.14 -3.55
C TYR A 63 -2.87 3.55 -4.38
N ASP A 64 -2.99 4.85 -4.70
CA ASP A 64 -4.14 5.37 -5.45
C ASP A 64 -5.53 5.05 -4.82
N GLY A 65 -5.59 5.01 -3.48
CA GLY A 65 -6.82 4.68 -2.76
C GLY A 65 -7.22 3.19 -2.77
N LYS A 66 -6.37 2.32 -3.34
CA LYS A 66 -6.62 0.88 -3.43
C LYS A 66 -5.59 0.12 -2.59
N ALA A 67 -6.05 -0.60 -1.56
CA ALA A 67 -5.24 -1.56 -0.81
C ALA A 67 -5.81 -2.96 -1.07
N PRO A 68 -5.27 -3.73 -2.04
CA PRO A 68 -5.84 -5.01 -2.46
C PRO A 68 -5.46 -6.15 -1.50
N TYR A 69 -5.08 -5.86 -0.26
CA TYR A 69 -4.56 -6.87 0.66
C TYR A 69 -5.68 -7.47 1.49
N PRO A 70 -5.75 -8.82 1.62
CA PRO A 70 -6.65 -9.48 2.55
C PRO A 70 -6.54 -8.92 3.97
N LYS A 71 -7.67 -8.87 4.69
CA LYS A 71 -7.74 -8.37 6.08
C LYS A 71 -6.84 -9.13 7.06
N THR A 72 -6.42 -10.34 6.69
CA THR A 72 -5.48 -11.19 7.45
C THR A 72 -4.05 -10.65 7.44
N ILE A 73 -3.69 -9.81 6.47
CA ILE A 73 -2.38 -9.15 6.44
C ILE A 73 -2.36 -8.05 7.52
N PRO A 74 -1.34 -8.04 8.41
CA PRO A 74 -1.29 -7.06 9.50
C PRO A 74 -1.30 -5.62 9.00
N ALA A 75 -2.19 -4.79 9.56
CA ALA A 75 -2.22 -3.35 9.29
C ALA A 75 -1.07 -2.58 9.98
N VAL A 76 -0.36 -3.22 10.92
CA VAL A 76 0.80 -2.65 11.61
C VAL A 76 2.04 -3.46 11.28
N LEU A 77 3.16 -2.76 11.07
CA LEU A 77 4.42 -3.38 10.69
C LEU A 77 4.86 -4.41 11.75
N PRO A 78 4.94 -5.71 11.40
CA PRO A 78 5.34 -6.76 12.34
C PRO A 78 6.77 -6.54 12.85
N LYS A 79 7.08 -6.96 14.08
CA LYS A 79 8.43 -6.78 14.67
C LYS A 79 9.53 -7.62 13.99
N LYS A 80 9.15 -8.64 13.21
CA LYS A 80 10.03 -9.57 12.51
C LYS A 80 9.51 -9.79 11.09
N SER A 81 10.33 -10.36 10.22
CA SER A 81 9.89 -10.84 8.90
C SER A 81 8.72 -11.82 9.05
N LEU A 82 7.77 -11.77 8.12
CA LEU A 82 6.52 -12.53 8.16
C LEU A 82 6.28 -13.17 6.80
N THR A 83 5.73 -14.38 6.79
CA THR A 83 5.19 -15.02 5.60
C THR A 83 3.81 -15.54 5.95
N LEU A 84 2.83 -15.21 5.13
CA LEU A 84 1.46 -15.67 5.23
C LEU A 84 1.05 -16.30 3.90
N ARG A 85 0.13 -17.25 3.98
CA ARG A 85 -0.55 -17.84 2.84
C ARG A 85 -1.99 -18.05 3.24
N GLY A 86 -2.86 -18.09 2.25
CA GLY A 86 -4.25 -18.44 2.48
C GLY A 86 -4.94 -18.73 1.17
N GLU A 87 -6.20 -19.07 1.33
CA GLU A 87 -7.09 -19.45 0.26
C GLU A 87 -8.36 -18.61 0.41
N ASN A 88 -8.88 -18.11 -0.71
CA ASN A 88 -10.18 -17.47 -0.78
C ASN A 88 -11.01 -18.23 -1.81
N THR A 89 -12.29 -18.48 -1.52
CA THR A 89 -13.22 -19.00 -2.52
C THR A 89 -13.87 -17.83 -3.25
N GLU A 90 -13.77 -17.81 -4.58
CA GLU A 90 -14.43 -16.82 -5.42
C GLU A 90 -15.31 -17.50 -6.49
N ASP A 91 -16.42 -16.85 -6.83
CA ASP A 91 -17.28 -17.28 -7.91
C ASP A 91 -16.79 -16.64 -9.21
N CYS A 92 -16.13 -17.45 -10.03
CA CYS A 92 -15.53 -17.02 -11.30
C CYS A 92 -16.55 -16.93 -12.46
N GLY A 93 -17.85 -17.11 -12.19
CA GLY A 93 -18.92 -16.80 -13.15
C GLY A 93 -19.01 -17.72 -14.37
N ASN A 94 -18.30 -18.84 -14.40
CA ASN A 94 -18.29 -19.75 -15.55
C ASN A 94 -19.42 -20.79 -15.47
N THR A 95 -20.58 -20.41 -15.99
CA THR A 95 -21.73 -21.26 -16.38
C THR A 95 -22.43 -22.09 -15.28
N VAL A 96 -23.71 -22.37 -15.58
CA VAL A 96 -24.67 -23.09 -14.74
C VAL A 96 -24.09 -24.47 -14.39
N ASN A 97 -23.57 -24.64 -13.17
CA ASN A 97 -23.23 -25.89 -12.45
C ASN A 97 -21.78 -26.09 -11.95
N GLU A 98 -20.92 -25.07 -11.80
CA GLU A 98 -19.57 -25.28 -11.22
C GLU A 98 -19.37 -24.68 -9.83
N GLN A 99 -18.55 -25.39 -9.03
CA GLN A 99 -18.20 -25.08 -7.65
C GLN A 99 -17.30 -23.85 -7.59
N PRO A 100 -17.38 -23.03 -6.51
CA PRO A 100 -16.49 -21.89 -6.33
C PRO A 100 -15.01 -22.32 -6.41
N GLU A 101 -14.20 -21.56 -7.15
CA GLU A 101 -12.78 -21.83 -7.28
C GLU A 101 -12.07 -21.40 -5.99
N THR A 102 -11.11 -22.22 -5.55
CA THR A 102 -10.24 -21.86 -4.43
C THR A 102 -8.99 -21.19 -4.96
N LEU A 103 -8.83 -19.92 -4.61
CA LEU A 103 -7.78 -19.02 -5.05
C LEU A 103 -6.71 -18.90 -3.97
N GLU A 104 -5.46 -19.19 -4.32
CA GLU A 104 -4.34 -19.11 -3.40
C GLU A 104 -3.70 -17.72 -3.42
N TRP A 105 -3.48 -17.15 -2.23
CA TRP A 105 -2.68 -15.95 -2.07
C TRP A 105 -1.48 -16.19 -1.16
N SER A 106 -0.43 -15.41 -1.37
CA SER A 106 0.76 -15.41 -0.55
C SER A 106 1.26 -13.99 -0.26
N PHE A 107 1.74 -13.81 0.96
CA PHE A 107 2.31 -12.55 1.43
C PHE A 107 3.65 -12.79 2.08
N LYS A 108 4.64 -11.96 1.77
CA LYS A 108 5.96 -11.99 2.40
C LYS A 108 6.38 -10.58 2.79
N LEU A 109 6.73 -10.39 4.05
CA LEU A 109 7.35 -9.17 4.55
C LEU A 109 8.74 -9.50 5.08
N ARG A 110 9.76 -8.81 4.59
CA ARG A 110 11.15 -9.05 4.95
C ARG A 110 11.85 -7.76 5.35
N TYR A 111 12.46 -7.76 6.53
CA TYR A 111 13.42 -6.73 6.88
C TYR A 111 14.73 -6.99 6.15
N GLN A 112 15.19 -6.00 5.39
CA GLN A 112 16.53 -6.01 4.79
C GLN A 112 17.55 -5.42 5.76
N ASN A 113 17.15 -4.35 6.47
CA ASN A 113 17.89 -3.74 7.57
C ASN A 113 16.95 -2.84 8.38
N ALA A 114 17.49 -2.09 9.35
CA ALA A 114 16.72 -1.19 10.20
C ALA A 114 15.96 -0.07 9.45
N ASN A 115 16.39 0.26 8.23
CA ASN A 115 15.83 1.33 7.41
C ASN A 115 15.15 0.83 6.13
N ARG A 116 15.07 -0.49 5.90
CA ARG A 116 14.48 -1.05 4.69
C ARG A 116 13.64 -2.30 4.97
N VAL A 117 12.42 -2.28 4.45
CA VAL A 117 11.48 -3.42 4.49
C VAL A 117 10.96 -3.66 3.08
N ASP A 118 10.95 -4.91 2.67
CA ASP A 118 10.34 -5.35 1.43
C ASP A 118 9.05 -6.11 1.74
N MET A 119 8.06 -5.93 0.90
CA MET A 119 6.76 -6.57 1.01
C MET A 119 6.37 -7.10 -0.37
N LYS A 120 5.98 -8.37 -0.44
CA LYS A 120 5.55 -9.03 -1.66
C LYS A 120 4.19 -9.65 -1.46
N TYR A 121 3.34 -9.52 -2.46
CA TYR A 121 2.03 -10.14 -2.50
C TYR A 121 1.82 -10.81 -3.85
N ARG A 122 1.16 -11.96 -3.85
CA ARG A 122 0.74 -12.67 -5.05
C ARG A 122 -0.60 -13.32 -4.77
N GLU A 123 -1.48 -13.24 -5.74
CA GLU A 123 -2.81 -13.79 -5.75
C GLU A 123 -3.11 -14.24 -7.20
N VAL A 124 -3.86 -15.33 -7.34
CA VAL A 124 -4.24 -15.89 -8.64
C VAL A 124 -5.75 -16.02 -8.59
N ASP A 125 -6.44 -15.25 -9.43
CA ASP A 125 -7.89 -15.11 -9.42
C ASP A 125 -8.47 -15.44 -10.81
N CYS A 126 -9.32 -16.47 -10.88
CA CYS A 126 -10.19 -16.76 -12.03
C CYS A 126 -9.49 -16.65 -13.41
N GLY A 127 -8.30 -17.24 -13.54
CA GLY A 127 -7.51 -17.24 -14.78
C GLY A 127 -6.62 -16.00 -15.00
N SER A 128 -6.63 -15.03 -14.08
CA SER A 128 -5.74 -13.87 -14.05
C SER A 128 -4.83 -13.90 -12.82
N GLY A 129 -3.67 -13.27 -12.93
CA GLY A 129 -2.68 -13.22 -11.87
C GLY A 129 -2.45 -11.79 -11.41
N VAL A 130 -2.49 -11.56 -10.10
CA VAL A 130 -2.09 -10.28 -9.51
C VAL A 130 -0.87 -10.50 -8.64
N SER A 131 0.15 -9.67 -8.81
CA SER A 131 1.24 -9.63 -7.84
C SER A 131 1.70 -8.21 -7.59
N SER A 132 2.35 -8.01 -6.46
CA SER A 132 3.02 -6.74 -6.18
C SER A 132 4.31 -6.91 -5.41
N ASP A 133 5.22 -5.99 -5.70
CA ASP A 133 6.44 -5.78 -4.92
C ASP A 133 6.40 -4.35 -4.36
N THR A 134 6.48 -4.21 -3.04
CA THR A 134 6.52 -2.93 -2.35
C THR A 134 7.78 -2.82 -1.52
N GLU A 135 8.52 -1.74 -1.70
CA GLU A 135 9.73 -1.45 -0.94
C GLU A 135 9.54 -0.19 -0.10
N PHE A 136 9.86 -0.27 1.19
CA PHE A 136 9.86 0.85 2.13
C PHE A 136 11.31 1.21 2.48
N VAL A 137 11.76 2.40 2.12
CA VAL A 137 13.12 2.88 2.38
C VAL A 137 13.08 4.14 3.23
N LYS A 138 13.58 4.05 4.46
CA LYS A 138 13.70 5.19 5.37
C LYS A 138 15.01 5.95 5.13
N SER A 139 14.90 7.27 4.99
CA SER A 139 16.02 8.20 4.95
C SER A 139 15.71 9.44 5.79
N GLY A 140 16.46 9.64 6.88
CA GLY A 140 16.22 10.71 7.85
C GLY A 140 14.79 10.66 8.40
N LYS A 141 14.04 11.76 8.24
CA LYS A 141 12.64 11.87 8.69
C LYS A 141 11.60 11.40 7.67
N ARG A 142 12.02 10.85 6.52
CA ARG A 142 11.13 10.44 5.43
C ARG A 142 11.24 8.94 5.15
N VAL A 143 10.18 8.39 4.56
CA VAL A 143 10.12 7.04 4.02
C VAL A 143 9.63 7.16 2.57
N LEU A 144 10.43 6.63 1.64
CA LEU A 144 10.03 6.39 0.26
C LEU A 144 9.40 5.00 0.18
N ILE A 145 8.26 4.91 -0.49
CA ILE A 145 7.57 3.65 -0.74
C ILE A 145 7.50 3.48 -2.26
N VAL A 146 8.10 2.42 -2.79
CA VAL A 146 8.01 2.08 -4.21
C VAL A 146 7.12 0.87 -4.33
N HIS A 147 5.94 1.03 -4.90
CA HIS A 147 4.99 -0.04 -5.15
C HIS A 147 4.96 -0.37 -6.63
N LYS A 148 5.15 -1.64 -6.98
CA LYS A 148 5.00 -2.16 -8.34
C LYS A 148 3.84 -3.13 -8.32
N TYR A 149 2.84 -2.87 -9.15
CA TYR A 149 1.69 -3.72 -9.34
C TYR A 149 1.80 -4.40 -10.70
N TYR A 150 1.65 -5.73 -10.72
CA TYR A 150 1.71 -6.56 -11.90
C TYR A 150 0.35 -7.24 -12.07
N HIS A 151 -0.23 -7.10 -13.25
CA HIS A 151 -1.45 -7.79 -13.65
C HIS A 151 -1.17 -8.60 -14.92
N SER A 152 -1.60 -9.85 -14.93
CA SER A 152 -1.46 -10.80 -16.03
C SER A 152 -2.81 -11.41 -16.38
#